data_AF-A0A932UMX7-F1
#
_entry.id   AF-A0A932UMX7-F1
#
_cell.length_a   1.000
_cell.length_b   1.000
_cell.length_c   1.000
_cell.angle_alpha   90.00
_cell.angle_beta   90.00
_cell.angle_gamma   90.00
#
_symmetry.space_group_name_H-M   'P 1'
#
loop_
_entity.id
_entity.type
_entity.pdbx_description
1 polymer ?
#
loop_
_entity_poly.entity_id
_entity_poly.type
_entity_poly.pdbx_seq_one_letter_code
_entity_poly.pdbx_strand_id
1 'polypeptide(L)'
;MAFLCVKSMLLTGFDAPVEQVLYLDRAMVGHELLQAIARVNRTGPGKQCGYVVDYFGVGHHLKEALAVYSTEDIQGALIGLQDELPKLADRHQRVLAVFWERGIRDVDEGVDLLCDTRLRAEFVVKLKRFLESLEIVLPRPEALPYVRDAKLLGFINKAAE
;
A
#
# COMPACT_ATOMS: atom_id res chain seq x y z
N MET A 1 -13.03 16.81 6.62
CA MET A 1 -11.55 16.82 6.61
C MET A 1 -11.10 18.05 7.38
N ALA A 2 -10.19 17.89 8.34
CA ALA A 2 -9.66 18.99 9.16
C ALA A 2 -8.13 18.89 9.18
N PHE A 3 -7.45 20.04 9.21
CA PHE A 3 -5.99 20.12 9.29
C PHE A 3 -5.61 20.83 10.57
N LEU A 4 -4.56 20.32 11.23
CA LEU A 4 -3.97 20.94 12.41
C LEU A 4 -2.53 21.31 12.07
N CYS A 5 -2.26 22.60 11.89
CA CYS A 5 -0.92 23.10 11.59
C CYS A 5 -0.16 23.40 12.89
N VAL A 6 1.01 22.79 13.06
CA VAL A 6 1.73 22.78 14.32
C VAL A 6 3.21 23.10 14.08
N LYS A 7 3.81 23.98 14.89
CA LYS A 7 5.23 24.37 14.79
C LYS A 7 6.14 23.56 15.72
N SER A 8 5.77 23.50 17.01
CA SER A 8 6.56 22.83 18.07
C SER A 8 5.73 22.38 19.30
N MET A 9 4.51 22.89 19.49
CA MET A 9 3.62 22.40 20.56
C MET A 9 2.93 21.11 20.14
N LEU A 10 2.32 20.34 21.05
CA LEU A 10 1.65 19.07 20.76
C LEU A 10 2.55 17.89 20.34
N LEU A 11 3.87 18.04 20.19
CA LEU A 11 4.81 16.92 19.94
C LEU A 11 5.00 16.01 21.16
N THR A 12 4.41 16.33 22.31
CA THR A 12 4.33 15.51 23.53
C THR A 12 2.88 15.54 24.05
N GLY A 13 2.31 14.38 24.39
CA GLY A 13 0.98 14.26 25.03
C GLY A 13 -0.27 14.38 24.12
N PHE A 14 -0.15 14.81 22.87
CA PHE A 14 -1.27 14.78 21.92
C PHE A 14 -1.48 13.37 21.36
N ASP A 15 -2.70 12.87 21.49
CA ASP A 15 -3.13 11.56 20.98
C ASP A 15 -4.40 11.73 20.14
N ALA A 16 -4.28 11.43 18.85
CA ALA A 16 -5.40 11.42 17.93
C ALA A 16 -5.38 10.11 17.12
N PRO A 17 -6.08 9.05 17.56
CA PRO A 17 -6.15 7.79 16.81
C PRO A 17 -6.70 7.94 15.38
N VAL A 18 -7.45 9.02 15.14
CA VAL A 18 -7.99 9.42 13.83
C VAL A 18 -6.96 10.07 12.91
N GLU A 19 -5.78 10.47 13.41
CA GLU A 19 -4.72 11.09 12.63
C GLU A 19 -4.14 10.07 11.64
N GLN A 20 -4.41 10.23 10.35
CA GLN A 20 -3.97 9.31 9.31
C GLN A 20 -2.78 9.82 8.49
N VAL A 21 -2.59 11.13 8.39
CA VAL A 21 -1.55 11.74 7.54
C VAL A 21 -0.78 12.81 8.30
N LEU A 22 0.55 12.72 8.28
CA LEU A 22 1.48 13.72 8.82
C LEU A 22 2.30 14.33 7.71
N TYR A 23 2.24 15.65 7.59
CA TYR A 23 3.04 16.43 6.64
C TYR A 23 4.24 17.04 7.36
N LEU A 24 5.44 16.77 6.87
CA LEU A 24 6.70 17.25 7.43
C LEU A 24 7.28 18.35 6.53
N ASP A 25 7.33 19.57 7.06
CA ASP A 25 7.92 20.75 6.39
C ASP A 25 9.13 21.30 7.16
N ARG A 26 9.64 20.55 8.15
CA ARG A 26 10.82 20.90 8.93
C ARG A 26 11.70 19.69 9.18
N ALA A 27 12.99 19.97 9.44
CA ALA A 27 13.88 18.97 9.99
C ALA A 27 13.33 18.45 11.33
N MET A 28 13.08 17.15 11.38
CA MET A 28 12.90 16.36 12.61
C MET A 28 13.92 15.23 12.55
N VAL A 29 14.59 14.94 13.66
CA VAL A 29 15.68 13.95 13.68
C VAL A 29 15.59 13.06 14.90
N GLY A 30 16.14 11.85 14.79
CA GLY A 30 16.24 10.90 15.90
C GLY A 30 14.88 10.63 16.56
N HIS A 31 14.82 10.81 17.87
CA HIS A 31 13.66 10.43 18.68
C HIS A 31 12.39 11.25 18.39
N GLU A 32 12.52 12.54 18.06
CA GLU A 32 11.38 13.41 17.73
C GLU A 32 10.62 12.88 16.51
N LEU A 33 11.36 12.47 15.48
CA LEU A 33 10.80 11.92 14.25
C LEU A 33 10.07 10.59 14.52
N LEU A 34 10.68 9.70 15.29
CA LEU A 34 10.09 8.40 15.61
C LEU A 34 8.82 8.53 16.45
N GLN A 35 8.81 9.45 17.42
CA GLN A 35 7.61 9.76 18.19
C GLN A 35 6.49 10.30 17.31
N ALA A 36 6.81 11.18 16.35
CA ALA A 36 5.86 11.72 15.40
C ALA A 36 5.26 10.60 14.53
N ILE A 37 6.10 9.73 13.96
CA ILE A 37 5.66 8.60 13.13
C ILE A 37 4.81 7.61 13.92
N ALA A 38 5.21 7.28 15.16
CA ALA A 38 4.47 6.35 16.00
C ALA A 38 3.05 6.84 16.32
N ARG A 39 2.81 8.16 16.36
CA ARG A 39 1.47 8.73 16.56
C ARG A 39 0.57 8.51 15.36
N VAL A 40 1.10 8.76 14.18
CA VAL A 40 0.40 8.55 12.91
C VAL A 40 0.15 7.07 12.67
N ASN A 41 0.87 6.16 13.35
CA ASN A 41 0.63 4.72 13.26
C ASN A 41 -0.29 4.15 14.36
N ARG A 42 -0.95 4.99 15.19
CA ARG A 42 -1.98 4.50 16.14
C ARG A 42 -3.20 3.94 15.41
N THR A 43 -3.71 2.80 15.87
CA THR A 43 -4.89 2.15 15.26
C THR A 43 -6.16 2.96 15.49
N GLY A 44 -6.98 3.12 14.46
CA GLY A 44 -8.27 3.80 14.54
C GLY A 44 -9.33 3.11 13.66
N PRO A 45 -10.63 3.36 13.87
CA PRO A 45 -11.69 2.77 13.06
C PRO A 45 -11.51 3.11 11.57
N GLY A 46 -11.41 2.10 10.70
CA GLY A 46 -11.25 2.29 9.26
C GLY A 46 -9.84 2.69 8.79
N LYS A 47 -8.86 2.80 9.70
CA LYS A 47 -7.48 3.17 9.38
C LYS A 47 -6.62 1.91 9.20
N GLN A 48 -6.08 1.73 8.00
CA GLN A 48 -5.18 0.61 7.69
C GLN A 48 -3.71 0.93 7.97
N CYS A 49 -3.30 2.17 7.72
CA CYS A 49 -1.92 2.61 7.92
C CYS A 49 -1.86 4.12 8.18
N GLY A 50 -0.70 4.58 8.64
CA GLY A 50 -0.34 5.98 8.73
C GLY A 50 0.49 6.43 7.52
N TYR A 51 0.21 7.61 6.99
CA TYR A 51 0.96 8.22 5.89
C TYR A 51 1.84 9.36 6.41
N VAL A 52 3.10 9.38 5.99
CA VAL A 52 4.05 10.46 6.28
C VAL A 52 4.49 11.06 4.95
N VAL A 53 4.22 12.35 4.78
CA VAL A 53 4.56 13.11 3.57
C VAL A 53 5.70 14.05 3.92
N ASP A 54 6.86 13.80 3.32
CA ASP A 54 8.09 14.54 3.59
C ASP A 54 8.37 15.56 2.49
N TYR A 55 8.32 16.84 2.83
CA TYR A 55 8.67 17.95 1.92
C TYR A 55 10.08 18.52 2.18
N PHE A 56 10.71 18.17 3.29
CA PHE A 56 12.01 18.71 3.70
C PHE A 56 13.19 17.81 3.28
N GLY A 57 12.95 16.53 3.03
CA GLY A 57 13.99 15.53 2.74
C GLY A 57 14.50 14.82 4.00
N VAL A 58 13.65 14.67 5.01
CA VAL A 58 13.91 13.97 6.26
C VAL A 58 14.08 12.44 6.07
N GLY A 59 13.75 11.88 4.91
CA GLY A 59 13.85 10.45 4.63
C GLY A 59 15.23 9.82 4.92
N HIS A 60 16.33 10.57 4.74
CA HIS A 60 17.67 10.11 5.14
C HIS A 60 17.81 10.03 6.67
N HIS A 61 17.36 11.07 7.37
CA HIS A 61 17.33 11.11 8.83
C HIS A 61 16.40 10.05 9.42
N LEU A 62 15.35 9.64 8.70
CA LEU A 62 14.48 8.54 9.11
C LEU A 62 15.23 7.21 9.09
N LYS A 63 15.99 6.93 8.02
CA LYS A 63 16.83 5.73 7.95
C LYS A 63 17.87 5.70 9.06
N GLU A 64 18.52 6.84 9.33
CA GLU A 64 19.48 6.96 10.43
C GLU A 64 18.81 6.81 11.81
N ALA A 65 17.65 7.42 12.02
CA ALA A 65 16.89 7.31 13.26
C ALA A 65 16.42 5.87 13.51
N LEU A 66 16.00 5.17 12.45
CA LEU A 66 15.62 3.76 12.52
C LEU A 66 16.82 2.85 12.72
N ALA A 67 18.02 3.19 12.23
CA ALA A 67 19.25 2.41 12.42
C ALA A 67 19.68 2.28 13.91
N VAL A 68 19.08 3.06 14.81
CA VAL A 68 19.24 2.91 16.27
C VAL A 68 18.51 1.67 16.81
N TYR A 69 17.54 1.14 16.07
CA TYR A 69 16.80 -0.09 16.40
C TYR A 69 17.48 -1.32 15.80
N SER A 70 17.21 -2.50 16.35
CA SER A 70 17.86 -3.72 15.87
C SER A 70 17.42 -4.03 14.43
N THR A 71 18.30 -4.63 13.62
CA THR A 71 17.98 -5.05 12.25
C THR A 71 16.80 -6.02 12.18
N GLU A 72 16.53 -6.73 13.27
CA GLU A 72 15.39 -7.63 13.44
C GLU A 72 14.07 -6.85 13.61
N ASP A 73 14.10 -5.69 14.29
CA ASP A 73 12.94 -4.81 14.45
C ASP A 73 12.61 -3.99 13.18
N ILE A 74 13.61 -3.76 12.32
CA ILE A 74 13.46 -2.97 11.08
C ILE A 74 13.07 -3.87 9.89
N GLN A 75 13.21 -5.21 10.02
CA GLN A 75 12.86 -6.17 8.98
C GLN A 75 11.36 -6.08 8.63
N GLY A 76 11.05 -5.42 7.51
CA GLY A 76 9.69 -5.19 7.03
C GLY A 76 9.13 -3.77 7.28
N ALA A 77 9.80 -2.95 8.09
CA ALA A 77 9.40 -1.55 8.34
C ALA A 77 9.80 -0.61 7.20
N LEU A 78 10.90 -0.92 6.49
CA LEU A 78 11.39 -0.17 5.34
C LEU A 78 11.39 -1.08 4.11
N ILE A 79 10.22 -1.25 3.49
CA ILE A 79 10.13 -1.90 2.19
C ILE A 79 10.54 -0.88 1.13
N GLY A 80 11.63 -1.16 0.41
CA GLY A 80 12.03 -0.35 -0.73
C GLY A 80 10.94 -0.41 -1.80
N LEU A 81 10.31 0.72 -2.12
CA LEU A 81 9.32 0.82 -3.20
C LEU A 81 9.86 0.35 -4.57
N GLN A 82 11.18 0.42 -4.77
CA GLN A 82 11.86 -0.14 -5.95
C GLN A 82 11.71 -1.66 -6.08
N ASP A 83 11.53 -2.39 -4.97
CA ASP A 83 11.32 -3.83 -4.95
C ASP A 83 9.84 -4.20 -5.14
N GLU A 84 8.93 -3.25 -4.96
CA GLU A 84 7.48 -3.47 -5.08
C GLU A 84 6.99 -3.37 -6.53
N LEU A 85 7.63 -2.56 -7.38
CA LEU A 85 7.28 -2.48 -8.81
C LEU A 85 7.44 -3.83 -9.54
N PRO A 86 8.58 -4.55 -9.41
CA PRO A 86 8.71 -5.89 -9.97
C PRO A 86 7.69 -6.88 -9.41
N LYS A 87 7.38 -6.81 -8.11
CA LYS A 87 6.36 -7.66 -7.47
C LYS A 87 4.96 -7.38 -8.01
N LEU A 88 4.62 -6.10 -8.22
CA LEU A 88 3.35 -5.70 -8.85
C LEU A 88 3.24 -6.31 -10.25
N ALA A 89 4.29 -6.21 -11.06
CA ALA A 89 4.31 -6.78 -12.41
C ALA A 89 4.16 -8.32 -12.41
N ASP A 90 4.89 -9.03 -11.54
CA ASP A 90 4.77 -10.50 -11.41
C ASP A 90 3.35 -10.91 -10.94
N ARG A 91 2.81 -10.23 -9.93
CA ARG A 91 1.44 -10.52 -9.44
C ARG A 91 0.38 -10.23 -10.50
N HIS A 92 0.56 -9.17 -11.28
CA HIS A 92 -0.28 -8.86 -12.42
C HIS A 92 -0.24 -9.96 -13.49
N GLN A 93 0.95 -10.44 -13.86
CA GLN A 93 1.08 -11.55 -14.80
C GLN A 93 0.42 -12.84 -14.26
N ARG A 94 0.57 -13.14 -12.98
CA ARG A 94 -0.02 -14.35 -12.35
C ARG A 94 -1.54 -14.33 -12.36
N VAL A 95 -2.17 -13.18 -12.16
CA VAL A 95 -3.63 -13.08 -12.19
C VAL A 95 -4.15 -13.22 -13.63
N LEU A 96 -3.47 -12.61 -14.60
CA LEU A 96 -3.80 -12.74 -16.02
C LEU A 96 -3.56 -14.15 -16.57
N ALA A 97 -2.56 -14.86 -16.06
CA ALA A 97 -2.26 -16.24 -16.44
C ALA A 97 -3.44 -17.21 -16.19
N VAL A 98 -4.32 -16.90 -15.22
CA VAL A 98 -5.55 -17.69 -15.00
C VAL A 98 -6.40 -17.75 -16.27
N PHE A 99 -6.46 -16.65 -17.03
CA PHE A 99 -7.22 -16.56 -18.28
C PHE A 99 -6.36 -16.93 -19.50
N TRP A 100 -5.14 -16.37 -19.61
CA TRP A 100 -4.30 -16.52 -20.80
C TRP A 100 -3.80 -17.94 -21.06
N GLU A 101 -3.50 -18.71 -20.02
CA GLU A 101 -3.11 -20.13 -20.17
C GLU A 101 -4.23 -20.98 -20.79
N ARG A 102 -5.46 -20.46 -20.74
CA ARG A 102 -6.68 -21.11 -21.24
C ARG A 102 -7.21 -20.45 -22.53
N GLY A 103 -6.45 -19.50 -23.09
CA GLY A 103 -6.79 -18.82 -24.34
C GLY A 103 -7.87 -17.73 -24.20
N ILE A 104 -8.32 -17.43 -22.98
CA ILE A 104 -9.42 -16.51 -22.72
C ILE A 104 -8.92 -15.07 -22.81
N ARG A 105 -9.61 -14.28 -23.62
CA ARG A 105 -9.30 -12.85 -23.87
C ARG A 105 -10.50 -11.93 -23.72
N ASP A 106 -11.69 -12.51 -23.67
CA ASP A 106 -12.94 -11.79 -23.51
C ASP A 106 -13.42 -11.77 -22.04
N VAL A 107 -14.22 -10.76 -21.70
CA VAL A 107 -14.78 -10.59 -20.36
C VAL A 107 -15.82 -11.66 -20.08
N ASP A 108 -16.69 -11.96 -21.04
CA ASP A 108 -17.79 -12.91 -20.88
C ASP A 108 -17.24 -14.34 -20.70
N GLU A 109 -16.25 -14.72 -21.53
CA GLU A 109 -15.50 -15.97 -21.38
C GLU A 109 -14.78 -16.06 -20.02
N GLY A 110 -14.28 -14.91 -19.53
CA GLY A 110 -13.65 -14.81 -18.22
C GLY A 110 -14.63 -15.05 -17.08
N VAL A 111 -15.86 -14.52 -17.18
CA VAL A 111 -16.92 -14.76 -16.20
C VAL A 111 -17.33 -16.23 -16.22
N ASP A 112 -17.54 -16.82 -17.39
CA ASP A 112 -17.90 -18.22 -17.55
C ASP A 112 -16.85 -19.17 -16.95
N LEU A 113 -15.55 -18.86 -17.10
CA LEU A 113 -14.46 -19.62 -16.50
C LEU A 113 -14.57 -19.68 -14.97
N LEU A 114 -14.96 -18.57 -14.34
CA LEU A 114 -15.04 -18.45 -12.89
C LEU A 114 -16.30 -19.08 -12.30
N CYS A 115 -17.19 -19.65 -13.12
CA CYS A 115 -18.23 -20.56 -12.64
C CYS A 115 -17.62 -21.82 -11.98
N ASP A 116 -16.43 -22.23 -12.41
CA ASP A 116 -15.68 -23.28 -11.70
C ASP A 116 -15.18 -22.75 -10.36
N THR A 117 -15.67 -23.36 -9.27
CA THR A 117 -15.37 -22.94 -7.89
C THR A 117 -13.88 -23.00 -7.56
N ARG A 118 -13.13 -23.95 -8.13
CA ARG A 118 -11.69 -24.09 -7.91
C ARG A 118 -10.92 -22.98 -8.61
N LEU A 119 -11.26 -22.69 -9.86
CA LEU A 119 -10.63 -21.61 -10.62
C LEU A 119 -10.96 -20.24 -10.03
N ARG A 120 -12.20 -20.05 -9.56
CA ARG A 120 -12.60 -18.84 -8.83
C ARG A 120 -11.78 -18.62 -7.57
N ALA A 121 -11.61 -19.65 -6.75
CA ALA A 121 -10.81 -19.55 -5.53
C ALA A 121 -9.35 -19.18 -5.85
N GLU A 122 -8.76 -19.81 -6.86
CA GLU A 122 -7.40 -19.49 -7.32
C GLU A 122 -7.29 -18.03 -7.82
N PHE A 123 -8.25 -17.60 -8.63
CA PHE A 123 -8.32 -16.24 -9.15
C PHE A 123 -8.45 -15.19 -8.03
N VAL A 124 -9.38 -15.38 -7.09
CA VAL A 124 -9.61 -14.45 -5.97
C VAL A 124 -8.34 -14.27 -5.14
N VAL A 125 -7.62 -15.35 -4.85
CA VAL A 125 -6.35 -15.28 -4.10
C VAL A 125 -5.29 -14.48 -4.86
N LYS A 126 -5.16 -14.72 -6.17
CA LYS A 126 -4.21 -13.99 -7.02
C LYS A 126 -4.60 -12.52 -7.18
N LEU A 127 -5.88 -12.23 -7.37
CA LEU A 127 -6.43 -10.87 -7.48
C LEU A 127 -6.17 -10.07 -6.21
N LYS A 128 -6.46 -10.64 -5.04
CA LYS A 128 -6.20 -9.99 -3.75
C LYS A 128 -4.73 -9.56 -3.61
N ARG A 129 -3.79 -10.47 -3.89
CA ARG A 129 -2.35 -10.16 -3.82
C ARG A 129 -1.93 -9.06 -4.80
N PHE A 130 -2.49 -9.07 -6.00
CA PHE A 130 -2.23 -8.03 -7.00
C PHE A 130 -2.73 -6.66 -6.51
N LEU A 131 -3.96 -6.58 -5.98
CA LEU A 131 -4.53 -5.34 -5.45
C LEU A 131 -3.73 -4.80 -4.26
N GLU A 132 -3.29 -5.66 -3.33
CA GLU A 132 -2.42 -5.27 -2.22
C GLU A 132 -1.10 -4.63 -2.70
N SER A 133 -0.45 -5.20 -3.72
CA SER A 133 0.75 -4.58 -4.31
C SER A 133 0.43 -3.28 -5.04
N LEU A 134 -0.72 -3.20 -5.71
CA LEU A 134 -1.11 -1.98 -6.41
C LEU A 134 -1.33 -0.82 -5.44
N GLU A 135 -1.98 -1.08 -4.29
CA GLU A 135 -2.18 -0.10 -3.23
C GLU A 135 -0.87 0.40 -2.63
N ILE A 136 0.16 -0.46 -2.51
CA ILE A 136 1.48 -0.07 -2.01
C ILE A 136 2.20 0.89 -2.99
N VAL A 137 2.05 0.67 -4.30
CA VAL A 137 2.78 1.44 -5.32
C VAL A 137 2.07 2.74 -5.70
N LEU A 138 0.74 2.79 -5.61
CA LEU A 138 -0.01 4.03 -5.84
C LEU A 138 0.37 5.11 -4.79
N PRO A 139 0.41 6.39 -5.18
CA PRO A 139 -0.13 7.01 -6.41
C PRO A 139 0.88 7.18 -7.55
N ARG A 140 1.96 6.40 -7.61
CA ARG A 140 3.03 6.61 -8.59
C ARG A 140 2.55 6.46 -10.05
N PRO A 141 3.09 7.28 -11.00
CA PRO A 141 2.74 7.18 -12.42
C PRO A 141 2.96 5.79 -13.03
N GLU A 142 3.99 5.07 -12.60
CA GLU A 142 4.34 3.74 -13.10
C GLU A 142 3.28 2.67 -12.75
N ALA A 143 2.48 2.90 -11.71
CA ALA A 143 1.37 2.01 -11.33
C ALA A 143 0.06 2.33 -12.07
N LEU A 144 -0.06 3.49 -12.71
CA LEU A 144 -1.31 3.91 -13.39
C LEU A 144 -1.79 2.95 -14.49
N PRO A 145 -0.91 2.32 -15.32
CA PRO A 145 -1.35 1.37 -16.32
C PRO A 145 -2.14 0.18 -15.73
N TYR A 146 -1.79 -0.27 -14.52
CA TYR A 146 -2.41 -1.40 -13.84
C TYR A 146 -3.80 -1.09 -13.27
N VAL A 147 -4.16 0.19 -13.12
CA VAL A 147 -5.46 0.60 -12.55
C VAL A 147 -6.62 0.19 -13.45
N ARG A 148 -6.43 0.23 -14.77
CA ARG A 148 -7.45 -0.21 -15.73
C ARG A 148 -7.71 -1.71 -15.57
N ASP A 149 -6.64 -2.50 -15.51
CA ASP A 149 -6.72 -3.96 -15.41
C ASP A 149 -7.29 -4.38 -14.06
N ALA A 150 -6.93 -3.70 -12.96
CA ALA A 150 -7.52 -3.90 -11.64
C ALA A 150 -9.05 -3.70 -11.64
N LYS A 151 -9.54 -2.66 -12.32
CA LYS A 151 -10.99 -2.42 -12.46
C LYS A 151 -11.67 -3.52 -13.26
N LEU A 152 -11.06 -3.95 -14.37
CA LEU A 152 -11.60 -5.01 -15.22
C LEU A 152 -11.68 -6.35 -14.48
N LEU A 153 -10.58 -6.74 -13.83
CA LEU A 153 -10.51 -7.99 -13.06
C LEU A 153 -11.46 -7.97 -11.86
N GLY A 154 -11.61 -6.82 -11.20
CA GLY A 154 -12.61 -6.64 -10.15
C GLY A 154 -14.04 -6.76 -10.66
N PHE A 155 -14.33 -6.29 -11.88
CA PHE A 155 -15.61 -6.47 -12.53
C PHE A 155 -15.89 -7.94 -12.83
N ILE A 156 -14.95 -8.64 -13.47
CA ILE A 156 -15.05 -10.08 -13.78
C ILE A 156 -15.30 -10.88 -12.49
N ASN A 157 -14.58 -10.57 -11.42
CA ASN A 157 -14.77 -11.23 -10.12
C ASN A 157 -16.20 -11.08 -9.59
N LYS A 158 -16.77 -9.87 -9.69
CA LYS A 158 -18.10 -9.55 -9.18
C LYS A 158 -19.22 -10.09 -10.08
N ALA A 159 -18.98 -10.14 -11.39
CA ALA A 159 -19.94 -10.69 -12.34
C ALA A 159 -20.05 -12.22 -12.25
N ALA A 160 -19.02 -12.89 -11.74
CA ALA A 160 -18.98 -14.34 -11.48
C ALA A 160 -19.47 -14.74 -10.06
N GLU A 161 -20.05 -13.81 -9.28
CA GLU A 161 -20.66 -14.09 -7.97
C GLU A 161 -22.05 -14.72 -8.06
#